data_AF-U3TW11-F1
#
_entry.id   AF-U3TW11-F1
#
_cell.length_a   1.000
_cell.length_b   1.000
_cell.length_c   1.000
_cell.angle_alpha   90.00
_cell.angle_beta   90.00
_cell.angle_gamma   90.00
#
_symmetry.space_group_name_H-M   'P 1'
#
loop_
_entity.id
_entity.type
_entity.pdbx_description
1 polymer ?
#
loop_
_entity_poly.entity_id
_entity_poly.type
_entity_poly.pdbx_seq_one_letter_code
_entity_poly.pdbx_strand_id
1 'polypeptide(L)' 'MLPSQTVTLTIPRNWLDLYETIWKPECFAKWASGLSSSTLTKEGQYWKAKGPEGTVKIRFTPITRLA' A
#
# COMPACT_ATOMS: atom_id res chain seq x y z
N MET A 1 -9.41 18.31 -15.83
CA MET A 1 -8.50 17.51 -14.97
C MET A 1 -9.08 17.52 -13.56
N LEU A 2 -9.04 16.40 -12.84
CA LEU A 2 -9.41 16.38 -11.42
C LEU A 2 -8.30 17.09 -10.60
N PRO A 3 -8.64 17.79 -9.50
CA PRO A 3 -7.62 18.36 -8.62
C PRO A 3 -6.74 17.26 -8.03
N SER A 4 -5.45 17.55 -7.88
CA SER A 4 -4.48 16.63 -7.29
C SER A 4 -3.65 17.33 -6.23
N GLN A 5 -3.20 16.58 -5.23
CA GLN A 5 -2.34 17.07 -4.16
C GLN A 5 -1.21 16.05 -3.93
N THR A 6 0.01 16.55 -3.81
CA THR A 6 1.18 15.73 -3.48
C THR A 6 1.48 15.87 -1.99
N VAL A 7 1.67 14.75 -1.30
CA VAL A 7 2.06 14.69 0.11
C VAL A 7 3.43 14.02 0.21
N THR A 8 4.39 14.70 0.84
CA THR A 8 5.78 14.23 0.97
C THR A 8 6.23 14.32 2.42
N LEU A 9 7.00 13.33 2.87
CA LEU A 9 7.68 13.33 4.17
C LEU A 9 9.03 12.62 4.07
N THR A 10 9.97 12.97 4.94
CA THR A 10 11.31 12.36 4.99
C THR A 10 11.40 11.32 6.09
N ILE A 11 11.87 10.12 5.75
CA ILE A 11 12.15 9.04 6.71
C ILE A 11 13.67 8.90 6.83
N PRO A 12 14.27 9.00 8.03
CA PRO A 12 15.73 8.89 8.22
C PRO A 12 16.19 7.42 8.16
N ARG A 13 16.05 6.79 6.99
CA ARG A 13 16.43 5.39 6.73
C ARG A 13 16.96 5.26 5.29
N ASN A 14 17.84 4.29 5.05
CA ASN A 14 18.25 3.93 3.69
C ASN A 14 17.01 3.61 2.84
N TRP A 15 16.95 4.19 1.63
CA TRP A 15 15.77 4.11 0.76
C TRP A 15 15.51 2.68 0.26
N LEU A 16 16.55 1.91 -0.03
CA LEU A 16 16.45 0.54 -0.52
C LEU A 16 15.90 -0.36 0.58
N ASP A 17 16.48 -0.29 1.78
CA ASP A 17 16.02 -1.03 2.95
C ASP A 17 14.55 -0.70 3.30
N LEU A 18 14.20 0.58 3.24
CA LEU A 18 12.84 1.03 3.49
C LEU A 18 11.89 0.43 2.44
N TYR A 19 12.22 0.56 1.16
CA TYR A 19 11.40 0.03 0.07
C TYR A 19 11.20 -1.47 0.20
N GLU A 20 12.27 -2.25 0.39
CA GLU A 20 12.24 -3.70 0.61
C GLU A 20 11.36 -4.12 1.79
N THR A 21 11.26 -3.26 2.80
CA THR A 21 10.41 -3.48 3.98
C THR A 21 8.92 -3.24 3.66
N ILE A 22 8.59 -2.17 2.94
CA ILE A 22 7.20 -1.66 2.86
C ILE A 22 6.46 -2.00 1.56
N TRP A 23 7.17 -2.43 0.51
CA TRP A 23 6.55 -2.66 -0.81
C TRP A 23 5.53 -3.83 -0.81
N LYS A 24 5.67 -4.77 0.12
CA LYS A 24 4.80 -5.95 0.23
C LYS A 24 3.38 -5.53 0.63
N PRO A 25 2.33 -6.01 -0.06
CA PRO A 25 0.93 -5.69 0.25
C PRO A 25 0.57 -5.84 1.74
N GLU A 26 1.10 -6.87 2.40
CA GLU A 26 0.85 -7.19 3.80
C GLU A 26 1.35 -6.09 4.76
N CYS A 27 2.33 -5.30 4.33
CA CYS A 27 2.87 -4.19 5.12
C CYS A 27 1.95 -2.97 5.11
N PHE A 28 1.08 -2.80 4.11
CA PHE A 28 0.20 -1.63 4.00
C PHE A 28 -0.81 -1.53 5.14
N ALA A 29 -1.32 -2.66 5.62
CA ALA A 29 -2.23 -2.68 6.77
C ALA A 29 -1.58 -2.14 8.06
N LYS A 30 -0.25 -2.11 8.15
CA LYS A 30 0.48 -1.64 9.35
C LYS A 30 0.55 -0.12 9.45
N TRP A 31 0.36 0.62 8.36
CA TRP A 31 0.58 2.07 8.34
C TRP A 31 -0.52 2.87 7.62
N ALA A 32 -1.21 2.26 6.65
CA ALA A 32 -2.34 2.91 6.00
C ALA A 32 -3.60 2.73 6.87
N SER A 33 -4.02 3.78 7.57
CA SER A 33 -5.18 3.77 8.46
C SER A 33 -6.48 3.32 7.78
N GLY A 34 -6.64 3.62 6.49
CA GLY A 34 -7.78 3.15 5.69
C GLY A 34 -7.83 1.63 5.50
N LEU A 35 -6.73 0.93 5.78
CA LEU A 35 -6.59 -0.53 5.66
C LEU A 35 -6.37 -1.22 7.01
N SER A 36 -5.94 -0.49 8.04
CA SER A 36 -5.51 -1.06 9.33
C SER A 36 -6.62 -1.79 10.10
N SER A 37 -7.87 -1.41 9.90
CA SER A 37 -9.02 -2.07 10.54
C SER A 37 -9.44 -3.36 9.82
N SER A 38 -8.73 -3.77 8.76
CA SER A 38 -9.14 -4.89 7.93
C SER A 38 -7.99 -5.80 7.56
N THR A 39 -8.28 -7.11 7.54
CA THR A 39 -7.36 -8.10 7.00
C THR A 39 -7.30 -7.95 5.48
N LEU A 40 -6.10 -7.73 4.95
CA LEU A 40 -5.86 -7.75 3.51
C LEU A 40 -5.87 -9.22 3.05
N THR A 41 -6.86 -9.59 2.24
CA THR A 41 -6.99 -10.95 1.71
C THR A 41 -6.68 -10.97 0.23
N LYS A 42 -5.76 -11.83 -0.20
CA LYS A 42 -5.41 -12.01 -1.61
C LYS A 42 -6.48 -12.83 -2.32
N GLU A 43 -7.02 -12.30 -3.41
CA GLU A 43 -7.96 -12.97 -4.31
C GLU A 43 -7.47 -12.88 -5.76
N GLY A 44 -6.81 -13.94 -6.22
CA GLY A 44 -6.22 -13.98 -7.56
C GLY A 44 -5.17 -12.88 -7.76
N GLN A 45 -5.50 -11.90 -8.61
CA GLN A 45 -4.64 -10.77 -8.97
C GLN A 45 -4.90 -9.49 -8.16
N TYR A 46 -5.86 -9.54 -7.22
CA TYR A 46 -6.29 -8.40 -6.44
C TYR A 46 -6.24 -8.71 -4.95
N TRP A 47 -6.33 -7.66 -4.15
CA TRP A 47 -6.46 -7.71 -2.70
C TRP A 47 -7.80 -7.12 -2.31
N LYS A 48 -8.47 -7.75 -1.36
CA LYS A 48 -9.68 -7.22 -0.73
C LYS A 48 -9.38 -6.73 0.67
N ALA A 49 -9.97 -5.60 1.01
CA ALA A 49 -9.93 -5.01 2.35
C ALA A 49 -11.31 -4.45 2.71
N LYS A 50 -11.63 -4.39 4.00
CA LYS A 50 -12.91 -3.89 4.51
C LYS A 50 -12.70 -2.48 5.07
N GLY A 51 -12.99 -1.47 4.25
CA GLY A 51 -12.94 -0.08 4.68
C GLY A 51 -14.19 0.35 5.45
N PRO A 52 -14.19 1.57 6.02
CA PRO A 52 -15.35 2.15 6.69
C PRO A 52 -16.60 2.23 5.79
N GLU A 53 -16.41 2.44 4.49
CA GLU A 53 -17.50 2.58 3.50
C GLU A 53 -17.83 1.29 2.75
N GLY A 54 -17.16 0.16 3.07
CA GLY A 54 -17.41 -1.13 2.44
C GLY A 54 -16.15 -1.84 1.95
N THR A 55 -16.36 -2.89 1.14
CA THR A 55 -15.25 -3.70 0.63
C THR A 55 -14.56 -2.96 -0.53
N VAL A 56 -13.26 -2.74 -0.40
CA VAL A 56 -12.42 -2.16 -1.46
C VAL A 56 -11.60 -3.23 -2.14
N LYS A 57 -11.36 -3.05 -3.46
CA LYS A 57 -10.46 -3.88 -4.26
C LYS A 57 -9.20 -3.09 -4.57
N ILE A 58 -8.05 -3.68 -4.29
CA ILE A 58 -6.74 -3.04 -4.44
C ILE A 58 -5.89 -3.89 -5.37
N ARG A 59 -5.17 -3.24 -6.29
CA ARG A 59 -4.15 -3.87 -7.12
C ARG A 59 -2.81 -3.22 -6.81
N PHE A 60 -1.84 -4.02 -6.39
CA PHE A 60 -0.46 -3.57 -6.25
C PHE A 60 0.28 -3.79 -7.56
N THR A 61 1.10 -2.82 -7.94
CA THR A 61 2.01 -2.97 -9.08
C THR A 61 3.10 -3.99 -8.72
N PRO A 62 3.52 -4.86 -9.64
CA PRO A 62 4.68 -5.72 -9.42
C PRO A 62 5.92 -4.89 -9.05
N ILE A 63 6.84 -5.49 -8.30
CA ILE A 63 8.10 -4.84 -8.01
C ILE A 63 8.84 -4.57 -9.33
N THR A 64 9.08 -3.29 -9.63
CA THR A 64 9.98 -2.91 -10.71
C THR A 64 11.39 -3.07 -10.17
N ARG A 65 12.06 -4.17 -10.51
CA ARG A 65 13.50 -4.27 -10.24
C ARG A 65 14.18 -3.24 -11.14
N LEU A 66 14.73 -2.19 -10.56
CA LEU A 66 15.73 -1.37 -11.24
C LEU A 66 16.95 -2.29 -11.37
N ALA A 67 17.18 -2.78 -12.59
CA ALA A 67 18.36 -3.56 -12.95
C ALA A 67 19.59 -2.66 -13.05
#